data_AF-A0A4Q9DMY2-F1
#
_entry.id   AF-A0A4Q9DMY2-F1
#
_cell.length_a   1.000
_cell.length_b   1.000
_cell.length_c   1.000
_cell.angle_alpha   90.00
_cell.angle_beta   90.00
_cell.angle_gamma   90.00
#
_symmetry.space_group_name_H-M   'P 1'
#
loop_
_entity.id
_entity.type
_entity.pdbx_description
1 polymer ?
#
loop_
_entity_poly.entity_id
_entity_poly.type
_entity_poly.pdbx_seq_one_letter_code
_entity_poly.pdbx_strand_id
1 'polypeptide(L)'
;MRIVVIGDFHLDQDDDAMTANAMEDIAHCKPDLVVPLGDFGSKPLTGGIEGMHEVKRFLDSIPASMRPILGNHDLQRESGTGPQPKGTMERELVKLFQLEHPYGVLEYEHFRLFFASTEPQPADSCYQVQECYATEQQFSWLVNELKKRPGVPVIFFTHAPPIGCGLRTVPYVHVKSTNAYLDQNHDPYRWRQLYSDFPEIVMWFSAHYHLGHGHPDSHTVRSGTHFFMTGVHSKFTRDGNRQSRIIDITDEGVEVLTLDHIQRTVTQEGGYCHRKPLYSLMEGTEEPANLAAPAQLSCGDKLLERSAVCSVGEQPAIAQGIHPLSSERYIVTTEEGYSWEVEPESEAVIGTLHIGAALKTIAVADESLWMAWDGHIGNTALDSLWRFVRKPEQEWPARKWLAEAPVERLTAHPSGGVWAASSGAVRRIANVQGDSNSAVLNLSAEPSKLVASQEDVWILGRDGRLWRWDGTSDEAMQTAERLAAFDAQDGSWAGITCEQGTWSVHVHRSGQTEAVIVPLPESEISALNESTLDADLVLLDDNSAVALLNGKVYYIDLTQYASYLLSENGGGTATAIARSLPRSGAQEPYCRFAVSRKQHPVLGRPQLELWTVRNA
;
A
#
# COMPACT_ATOMS: atom_id res chain seq x y z
N MET A 1 -7.41 -35.14 3.49
CA MET A 1 -6.45 -34.56 4.45
C MET A 1 -7.03 -33.27 5.01
N ARG A 2 -7.10 -33.13 6.33
CA ARG A 2 -7.49 -31.89 7.01
C ARG A 2 -6.28 -31.24 7.66
N ILE A 3 -6.02 -29.98 7.33
CA ILE A 3 -4.95 -29.16 7.90
C ILE A 3 -5.57 -28.05 8.72
N VAL A 4 -5.05 -27.78 9.91
CA VAL A 4 -5.37 -26.56 10.68
C VAL A 4 -4.17 -25.64 10.71
N VAL A 5 -4.32 -24.40 10.26
CA VAL A 5 -3.25 -23.38 10.26
C VAL A 5 -3.52 -22.39 11.39
N ILE A 6 -2.54 -22.21 12.27
CA ILE A 6 -2.61 -21.32 13.43
C ILE A 6 -1.68 -20.13 13.16
N GLY A 7 -2.24 -18.92 13.05
CA GLY A 7 -1.44 -17.70 12.92
C GLY A 7 -0.98 -17.18 14.28
N ASP A 8 0.15 -16.46 14.27
CA ASP A 8 0.69 -15.62 15.36
C ASP A 8 0.39 -16.15 16.76
N PHE A 9 1.16 -17.12 17.24
CA PHE A 9 0.75 -17.88 18.43
C PHE A 9 0.54 -16.98 19.66
N HIS A 10 1.48 -16.06 19.93
CA HIS A 10 1.45 -15.07 21.00
C HIS A 10 0.66 -15.47 22.25
N LEU A 11 1.36 -16.04 23.23
CA LEU A 11 0.72 -16.45 24.47
C LEU A 11 0.48 -15.24 25.40
N ASP A 12 -0.67 -15.23 26.05
CA ASP A 12 -0.93 -14.35 27.17
C ASP A 12 -0.81 -15.14 28.48
N GLN A 13 0.15 -14.77 29.34
CA GLN A 13 0.40 -15.51 30.60
C GLN A 13 -0.78 -15.43 31.57
N ASP A 14 -1.60 -14.39 31.44
CA ASP A 14 -2.78 -14.18 32.28
C ASP A 14 -4.00 -14.98 31.79
N ASP A 15 -3.91 -15.63 30.61
CA ASP A 15 -5.04 -16.29 29.97
C ASP A 15 -4.67 -17.63 29.29
N ASP A 16 -4.01 -18.51 30.05
CA ASP A 16 -3.72 -19.89 29.65
C ASP A 16 -5.01 -20.65 29.26
N ALA A 17 -6.14 -20.35 29.90
CA ALA A 17 -7.43 -20.99 29.65
C ALA A 17 -7.93 -20.68 28.22
N MET A 18 -7.82 -19.44 27.76
CA MET A 18 -8.18 -19.05 26.40
C MET A 18 -7.39 -19.84 25.35
N THR A 19 -6.09 -20.02 25.57
CA THR A 19 -5.21 -20.77 24.68
C THR A 19 -5.54 -22.26 24.69
N ALA A 20 -5.73 -22.84 25.88
CA ALA A 20 -6.14 -24.25 26.03
C ALA A 20 -7.46 -24.53 25.31
N ASN A 21 -8.44 -23.64 25.47
CA ASN A 21 -9.74 -23.71 24.80
C ASN A 21 -9.60 -23.70 23.28
N ALA A 22 -8.72 -22.86 22.72
CA ALA A 22 -8.47 -22.82 21.29
C ALA A 22 -7.79 -24.10 20.78
N MET A 23 -6.84 -24.67 21.52
CA MET A 23 -6.22 -25.95 21.15
C MET A 23 -7.23 -27.11 21.22
N GLU A 24 -8.14 -27.07 22.18
CA GLU A 24 -9.27 -28.01 22.27
C GLU A 24 -10.18 -27.88 21.04
N ASP A 25 -10.54 -26.66 20.61
CA ASP A 25 -11.32 -26.42 19.40
C ASP A 25 -10.63 -26.98 18.14
N ILE A 26 -9.31 -26.81 18.05
CA ILE A 26 -8.49 -27.37 16.97
C ILE A 26 -8.49 -28.90 17.03
N ALA A 27 -8.29 -29.49 18.21
CA ALA A 27 -8.32 -30.95 18.38
C ALA A 27 -9.69 -31.54 17.99
N HIS A 28 -10.79 -30.84 18.29
CA HIS A 28 -12.14 -31.24 17.88
C HIS A 28 -12.35 -31.24 16.36
N CYS A 29 -11.59 -30.44 15.62
CA CYS A 29 -11.59 -30.47 14.16
C CYS A 29 -10.95 -31.75 13.59
N LYS A 30 -10.25 -32.54 14.41
CA LYS A 30 -9.52 -33.77 14.05
C LYS A 30 -8.56 -33.57 12.87
N PRO A 31 -7.61 -32.62 12.97
CA PRO A 31 -6.64 -32.39 11.90
C PRO A 31 -5.71 -33.60 11.71
N ASP A 32 -5.33 -33.86 10.47
CA ASP A 32 -4.21 -34.76 10.14
C ASP A 32 -2.87 -34.05 10.39
N LEU A 33 -2.85 -32.73 10.16
CA LEU A 33 -1.69 -31.85 10.29
C LEU A 33 -2.10 -30.51 10.90
N VAL A 34 -1.27 -29.98 11.79
CA VAL A 34 -1.37 -28.62 12.31
C VAL A 34 -0.12 -27.84 11.91
N VAL A 35 -0.31 -26.62 11.43
CA VAL A 35 0.75 -25.72 10.94
C VAL A 35 0.73 -24.42 11.74
N PRO A 36 1.51 -24.33 12.84
CA PRO A 36 1.72 -23.07 13.54
C PRO A 36 2.67 -22.15 12.76
N LEU A 37 2.21 -20.94 12.43
CA LEU A 37 2.95 -19.95 11.67
C LEU A 37 3.72 -19.00 12.60
N GLY A 38 4.46 -19.52 13.59
CA GLY A 38 5.42 -18.73 14.37
C GLY A 38 4.85 -17.83 15.48
N ASP A 39 5.72 -16.96 15.98
CA ASP A 39 5.52 -16.00 17.07
C ASP A 39 5.17 -16.66 18.40
N PHE A 40 6.05 -17.57 18.81
CA PHE A 40 5.89 -18.37 20.00
C PHE A 40 6.25 -17.63 21.28
N GLY A 41 5.56 -18.05 22.34
CA GLY A 41 5.79 -17.62 23.71
C GLY A 41 5.01 -16.38 24.09
N SER A 42 4.99 -16.14 25.39
CA SER A 42 4.45 -14.93 25.98
C SER A 42 5.43 -13.77 25.93
N LYS A 43 4.92 -12.53 26.02
CA LYS A 43 5.73 -11.29 25.95
C LYS A 43 7.10 -11.32 26.65
N PRO A 44 7.25 -11.78 27.92
CA PRO A 44 8.56 -11.80 28.57
C PRO A 44 9.50 -12.89 28.03
N LEU A 45 8.96 -13.94 27.41
CA LEU A 45 9.70 -15.08 26.88
C LEU A 45 9.86 -15.05 25.36
N THR A 46 9.14 -14.17 24.66
CA THR A 46 9.18 -14.01 23.21
C THR A 46 10.60 -13.79 22.70
N GLY A 47 10.98 -14.61 21.71
CA GLY A 47 12.31 -14.63 21.11
C GLY A 47 13.35 -15.50 21.82
N GLY A 48 12.98 -16.17 22.91
CA GLY A 48 13.81 -17.14 23.62
C GLY A 48 13.25 -18.56 23.51
N ILE A 49 14.10 -19.55 23.78
CA ILE A 49 13.72 -20.97 23.73
C ILE A 49 12.60 -21.31 24.74
N GLU A 50 12.57 -20.61 25.87
CA GLU A 50 11.59 -20.80 26.93
C GLU A 50 10.17 -20.52 26.42
N GLY A 51 10.01 -19.51 25.55
CA GLY A 51 8.73 -19.19 24.94
C GLY A 51 8.23 -20.31 24.01
N MET A 52 9.14 -20.97 23.29
CA MET A 52 8.78 -22.10 22.44
C MET A 52 8.34 -23.32 23.26
N HIS A 53 9.04 -23.62 24.36
CA HIS A 53 8.63 -24.65 25.31
C HIS A 53 7.27 -24.34 25.97
N GLU A 54 7.03 -23.07 26.30
CA GLU A 54 5.77 -22.61 26.88
C GLU A 54 4.59 -22.85 25.93
N VAL A 55 4.77 -22.65 24.63
CA VAL A 55 3.75 -22.94 23.62
C VAL A 55 3.61 -24.44 23.36
N LYS A 56 4.73 -25.17 23.34
CA LYS A 56 4.74 -26.62 23.05
C LYS A 56 3.80 -27.41 23.95
N ARG A 57 3.65 -27.02 25.23
CA ARG A 57 2.73 -27.68 26.18
C ARG A 57 1.26 -27.63 25.73
N PHE A 58 0.86 -26.56 25.05
CA PHE A 58 -0.50 -26.41 24.51
C PHE A 58 -0.65 -27.17 23.21
N LEU A 59 0.33 -27.04 22.30
CA LEU A 59 0.32 -27.77 21.03
C LEU A 59 0.28 -29.29 21.24
N ASP A 60 0.95 -29.80 22.29
CA ASP A 60 0.94 -31.23 22.65
C ASP A 60 -0.43 -31.78 23.08
N SER A 61 -1.40 -30.90 23.36
CA SER A 61 -2.78 -31.34 23.61
C SER A 61 -3.54 -31.73 22.35
N ILE A 62 -3.02 -31.38 21.16
CA ILE A 62 -3.65 -31.70 19.88
C ILE A 62 -3.08 -33.03 19.37
N PRO A 63 -3.91 -34.08 19.17
CA PRO A 63 -3.45 -35.40 18.75
C PRO A 63 -3.22 -35.46 17.22
N ALA A 64 -2.38 -34.58 16.69
CA ALA A 64 -2.09 -34.47 15.25
C ALA A 64 -0.60 -34.23 15.00
N SER A 65 -0.15 -34.47 13.76
CA SER A 65 1.21 -34.12 13.36
C SER A 65 1.37 -32.60 13.34
N MET A 66 2.56 -32.11 13.68
CA MET A 66 2.87 -30.68 13.74
C MET A 66 3.96 -30.34 12.73
N ARG A 67 3.76 -29.26 11.97
CA ARG A 67 4.81 -28.68 11.12
C ARG A 67 4.90 -27.17 11.31
N PRO A 68 5.54 -26.70 12.38
CA PRO A 68 5.69 -25.28 12.64
C PRO A 68 6.80 -24.64 11.79
N ILE A 69 6.75 -23.31 11.71
CA ILE A 69 7.82 -22.42 11.22
C ILE A 69 8.07 -21.32 12.25
N LEU A 70 9.19 -20.59 12.13
CA LEU A 70 9.47 -19.40 12.96
C LEU A 70 8.85 -18.12 12.36
N GLY A 71 8.33 -17.28 13.25
CA GLY A 71 7.90 -15.91 12.97
C GLY A 71 8.97 -14.88 13.30
N ASN A 72 8.66 -13.59 13.10
CA ASN A 72 9.65 -12.54 13.35
C ASN A 72 9.90 -12.30 14.84
N HIS A 73 8.89 -12.47 15.69
CA HIS A 73 9.06 -12.29 17.13
C HIS A 73 9.88 -13.42 17.77
N ASP A 74 9.91 -14.60 17.14
CA ASP A 74 10.79 -15.70 17.56
C ASP A 74 12.27 -15.34 17.42
N LEU A 75 12.62 -14.46 16.48
CA LEU A 75 14.02 -14.17 16.14
C LEU A 75 14.52 -12.82 16.67
N GLN A 76 13.67 -12.04 17.33
CA GLN A 76 13.99 -10.68 17.78
C GLN A 76 15.21 -10.59 18.73
N ARG A 77 15.60 -11.70 19.38
CA ARG A 77 16.80 -11.76 20.24
C ARG A 77 18.07 -12.21 19.49
N GLU A 78 17.95 -12.76 18.28
CA GLU A 78 19.05 -13.25 17.44
C GLU A 78 19.38 -12.33 16.26
N SER A 79 18.37 -11.66 15.71
CA SER A 79 18.52 -10.78 14.56
C SER A 79 19.46 -9.61 14.86
N GLY A 80 20.27 -9.24 13.87
CA GLY A 80 21.20 -8.12 13.98
C GLY A 80 22.31 -8.37 15.00
N THR A 81 22.38 -7.49 16.01
CA THR A 81 23.30 -7.55 17.15
C THR A 81 22.62 -8.07 18.42
N GLY A 82 21.53 -8.83 18.26
CA GLY A 82 20.80 -9.41 19.38
C GLY A 82 21.71 -10.24 20.30
N PRO A 83 21.38 -10.32 21.61
CA PRO A 83 22.24 -10.98 22.59
C PRO A 83 22.26 -12.52 22.47
N GLN A 84 21.31 -13.11 21.74
CA GLN A 84 21.21 -14.55 21.55
C GLN A 84 22.05 -14.99 20.33
N PRO A 85 22.84 -16.08 20.44
CA PRO A 85 23.58 -16.61 19.30
C PRO A 85 22.66 -17.04 18.16
N LYS A 86 23.03 -16.72 16.92
CA LYS A 86 22.27 -17.06 15.71
C LYS A 86 22.07 -18.58 15.57
N GLY A 87 20.87 -18.96 15.13
CA GLY A 87 20.44 -20.34 14.94
C GLY A 87 20.04 -21.05 16.24
N THR A 88 19.93 -20.35 17.38
CA THR A 88 19.49 -20.98 18.63
C THR A 88 18.04 -21.40 18.54
N MET A 89 17.16 -20.52 18.05
CA MET A 89 15.74 -20.78 17.85
C MET A 89 15.51 -21.84 16.77
N GLU A 90 16.25 -21.78 15.66
CA GLU A 90 16.20 -22.82 14.62
C GLU A 90 16.50 -24.20 15.19
N ARG A 91 17.64 -24.35 15.89
CA ARG A 91 18.04 -25.64 16.47
C ARG A 91 17.01 -26.15 17.46
N GLU A 92 16.43 -25.26 18.28
CA GLU A 92 15.42 -25.67 19.25
C GLU A 92 14.10 -26.03 18.59
N LEU A 93 13.65 -25.32 17.55
CA LEU A 93 12.47 -25.70 16.75
C LEU A 93 12.63 -27.09 16.15
N VAL A 94 13.75 -27.32 15.46
CA VAL A 94 14.09 -28.60 14.83
C VAL A 94 14.06 -29.73 15.86
N LYS A 95 14.68 -29.51 17.03
CA LYS A 95 14.72 -30.48 18.12
C LYS A 95 13.34 -30.74 18.75
N LEU A 96 12.57 -29.70 19.06
CA LEU A 96 11.29 -29.83 19.77
C LEU A 96 10.20 -30.50 18.93
N PHE A 97 10.22 -30.27 17.62
CA PHE A 97 9.23 -30.79 16.69
C PHE A 97 9.77 -31.93 15.82
N GLN A 98 11.00 -32.41 16.10
CA GLN A 98 11.64 -33.52 15.39
C GLN A 98 11.68 -33.31 13.87
N LEU A 99 11.99 -32.09 13.46
CA LEU A 99 12.09 -31.71 12.06
C LEU A 99 13.49 -32.05 11.52
N GLU A 100 13.62 -32.13 10.19
CA GLU A 100 14.94 -32.19 9.55
C GLU A 100 15.57 -30.78 9.46
N HIS A 101 14.74 -29.79 9.10
CA HIS A 101 15.09 -28.39 8.89
C HIS A 101 13.93 -27.47 9.33
N PRO A 102 14.20 -26.18 9.67
CA PRO A 102 13.14 -25.25 10.09
C PRO A 102 12.13 -24.97 8.96
N TYR A 103 12.61 -24.93 7.71
CA TYR A 103 11.82 -24.92 6.48
C TYR A 103 11.85 -26.29 5.82
N GLY A 104 10.99 -26.53 4.82
CA GLY A 104 10.94 -27.85 4.21
C GLY A 104 9.79 -28.07 3.23
N VAL A 105 9.71 -29.30 2.71
CA VAL A 105 8.59 -29.77 1.89
C VAL A 105 8.04 -31.06 2.48
N LEU A 106 6.72 -31.16 2.60
CA LEU A 106 6.04 -32.45 2.77
C LEU A 106 5.48 -32.90 1.42
N GLU A 107 5.91 -34.09 0.99
CA GLU A 107 5.58 -34.65 -0.32
C GLU A 107 4.35 -35.55 -0.23
N TYR A 108 3.35 -35.27 -1.06
CA TYR A 108 2.21 -36.15 -1.30
C TYR A 108 2.17 -36.54 -2.78
N GLU A 109 1.33 -37.52 -3.11
CA GLU A 109 1.22 -38.02 -4.49
C GLU A 109 0.75 -36.90 -5.44
N HIS A 110 -0.32 -36.20 -5.06
CA HIS A 110 -1.02 -35.24 -5.92
C HIS A 110 -0.81 -33.77 -5.55
N PHE A 111 -0.06 -33.47 -4.49
CA PHE A 111 0.27 -32.10 -4.08
C PHE A 111 1.49 -32.08 -3.16
N ARG A 112 1.97 -30.88 -2.83
CA ARG A 112 3.14 -30.65 -1.96
C ARG A 112 2.83 -29.52 -0.99
N LEU A 113 3.34 -29.61 0.23
CA LEU A 113 3.24 -28.54 1.22
C LEU A 113 4.62 -27.92 1.42
N PHE A 114 4.76 -26.63 1.15
CA PHE A 114 6.01 -25.89 1.28
C PHE A 114 5.98 -24.99 2.50
N PHE A 115 7.05 -25.01 3.29
CA PHE A 115 7.18 -24.24 4.51
C PHE A 115 8.41 -23.36 4.40
N ALA A 116 8.25 -22.04 4.41
CA ALA A 116 9.36 -21.10 4.55
C ALA A 116 9.34 -20.51 5.96
N SER A 117 10.47 -20.63 6.65
CA SER A 117 10.65 -20.15 8.02
C SER A 117 11.41 -18.84 8.00
N THR A 118 11.06 -17.93 8.91
CA THR A 118 11.90 -16.75 9.14
C THR A 118 13.28 -17.18 9.64
N GLU A 119 14.32 -16.44 9.27
CA GLU A 119 15.72 -16.63 9.65
C GLU A 119 16.30 -15.34 10.28
N PRO A 120 17.30 -15.43 11.18
CA PRO A 120 17.85 -14.25 11.83
C PRO A 120 18.61 -13.37 10.83
N GLN A 121 18.35 -12.06 10.87
CA GLN A 121 19.07 -11.11 10.01
C GLN A 121 20.56 -11.00 10.39
N PRO A 122 21.45 -10.82 9.39
CA PRO A 122 22.85 -10.58 9.67
C PRO A 122 23.08 -9.18 10.26
N ALA A 123 24.20 -8.99 10.97
CA ALA A 123 24.40 -7.78 11.80
C ALA A 123 24.57 -6.50 10.97
N ASP A 124 25.15 -6.66 9.78
CA ASP A 124 25.46 -5.63 8.80
C ASP A 124 24.28 -5.25 7.89
N SER A 125 23.23 -6.07 7.84
CA SER A 125 21.99 -5.77 7.11
C SER A 125 20.76 -6.11 7.95
N CYS A 126 20.73 -5.64 9.20
CA CYS A 126 19.56 -5.70 10.06
C CYS A 126 18.93 -4.30 10.18
N TYR A 127 17.84 -4.08 9.47
CA TYR A 127 17.15 -2.78 9.43
C TYR A 127 16.13 -2.66 10.56
N GLN A 128 15.38 -3.74 10.81
CA GLN A 128 14.53 -3.93 11.98
C GLN A 128 14.59 -5.40 12.41
N VAL A 129 14.96 -5.68 13.68
CA VAL A 129 15.06 -7.04 14.27
C VAL A 129 13.81 -7.91 14.12
N GLN A 130 12.64 -7.29 13.91
CA GLN A 130 11.34 -7.92 13.67
C GLN A 130 10.95 -8.03 12.18
N GLU A 131 11.89 -7.92 11.23
CA GLU A 131 11.60 -8.25 9.82
C GLU A 131 11.49 -9.76 9.60
N CYS A 132 10.61 -10.13 8.68
CA CYS A 132 10.41 -11.51 8.25
C CYS A 132 11.44 -11.88 7.18
N TYR A 133 12.68 -12.05 7.61
CA TYR A 133 13.82 -12.29 6.74
C TYR A 133 13.98 -13.78 6.37
N ALA A 134 14.40 -14.06 5.14
CA ALA A 134 14.87 -15.35 4.66
C ALA A 134 16.20 -15.19 3.93
N THR A 135 17.14 -16.10 4.20
CA THR A 135 18.43 -16.09 3.52
C THR A 135 18.30 -16.45 2.04
N GLU A 136 19.26 -16.00 1.24
CA GLU A 136 19.42 -16.46 -0.15
C GLU A 136 19.56 -17.98 -0.25
N GLN A 137 20.14 -18.63 0.77
CA GLN A 137 20.26 -20.08 0.82
C GLN A 137 18.88 -20.75 0.90
N GLN A 138 18.03 -20.33 1.84
CA GLN A 138 16.66 -20.85 1.94
C GLN A 138 15.85 -20.54 0.68
N PHE A 139 15.89 -19.31 0.18
CA PHE A 139 15.13 -18.92 -1.01
C PHE A 139 15.55 -19.74 -2.24
N SER A 140 16.86 -19.87 -2.49
CA SER A 140 17.39 -20.71 -3.57
C SER A 140 17.02 -22.18 -3.40
N TRP A 141 17.00 -22.69 -2.16
CA TRP A 141 16.57 -24.06 -1.87
C TRP A 141 15.09 -24.26 -2.24
N LEU A 142 14.20 -23.35 -1.83
CA LEU A 142 12.76 -23.40 -2.17
C LEU A 142 12.54 -23.40 -3.69
N VAL A 143 13.23 -22.52 -4.41
CA VAL A 143 13.19 -22.45 -5.88
C VAL A 143 13.63 -23.79 -6.51
N ASN A 144 14.69 -24.40 -5.97
CA ASN A 144 15.17 -25.68 -6.47
C ASN A 144 14.20 -26.83 -6.17
N GLU A 145 13.57 -26.84 -4.99
CA GLU A 145 12.55 -27.83 -4.66
C GLU A 145 11.32 -27.72 -5.55
N LEU A 146 10.85 -26.51 -5.87
CA LEU A 146 9.74 -26.29 -6.81
C LEU A 146 10.05 -26.91 -8.18
N LYS A 147 11.26 -26.69 -8.69
CA LYS A 147 11.72 -27.22 -9.99
C LYS A 147 11.79 -28.76 -10.07
N LYS A 148 11.81 -29.48 -8.95
CA LYS A 148 11.94 -30.96 -8.96
C LYS A 148 10.68 -31.69 -9.43
N ARG A 149 9.49 -31.10 -9.23
CA ARG A 149 8.20 -31.73 -9.56
C ARG A 149 7.26 -30.72 -10.24
N PRO A 150 7.57 -30.30 -11.48
CA PRO A 150 6.69 -29.39 -12.23
C PRO A 150 5.32 -30.03 -12.46
N GLY A 151 4.28 -29.20 -12.53
CA GLY A 151 2.88 -29.63 -12.71
C GLY A 151 2.27 -30.37 -11.51
N VAL A 152 2.86 -30.25 -10.32
CA VAL A 152 2.27 -30.76 -9.07
C VAL A 152 1.92 -29.57 -8.17
N PRO A 153 0.65 -29.40 -7.77
CA PRO A 153 0.22 -28.28 -6.93
C PRO A 153 0.99 -28.15 -5.62
N VAL A 154 1.23 -26.91 -5.23
CA VAL A 154 1.94 -26.49 -4.04
C VAL A 154 1.04 -25.60 -3.20
N ILE A 155 0.94 -25.94 -1.92
CA ILE A 155 0.38 -25.07 -0.88
C ILE A 155 1.54 -24.54 -0.04
N PHE A 156 1.67 -23.22 0.02
CA PHE A 156 2.78 -22.53 0.65
C PHE A 156 2.38 -21.97 2.01
N PHE A 157 3.27 -22.07 3.00
CA PHE A 157 3.08 -21.55 4.36
C PHE A 157 4.25 -20.66 4.76
N THR A 158 3.94 -19.42 5.14
CA THR A 158 4.91 -18.44 5.62
C THR A 158 4.37 -17.68 6.81
N HIS A 159 5.24 -17.02 7.58
CA HIS A 159 4.79 -16.16 8.66
C HIS A 159 4.17 -14.86 8.13
N ALA A 160 4.93 -14.03 7.42
CA ALA A 160 4.40 -12.85 6.72
C ALA A 160 3.96 -13.17 5.29
N PRO A 161 3.03 -12.38 4.72
CA PRO A 161 2.65 -12.50 3.32
C PRO A 161 3.74 -11.96 2.38
N PRO A 162 3.80 -12.43 1.11
CA PRO A 162 4.63 -11.81 0.09
C PRO A 162 4.01 -10.50 -0.39
N ILE A 163 4.84 -9.56 -0.88
CA ILE A 163 4.35 -8.29 -1.43
C ILE A 163 3.50 -8.53 -2.70
N GLY A 164 2.50 -7.68 -2.92
CA GLY A 164 1.63 -7.77 -4.10
C GLY A 164 0.63 -8.94 -4.07
N CYS A 165 0.49 -9.66 -2.95
CA CYS A 165 -0.51 -10.72 -2.82
C CYS A 165 -1.96 -10.20 -2.75
N GLY A 166 -2.16 -8.89 -2.56
CA GLY A 166 -3.48 -8.27 -2.44
C GLY A 166 -4.20 -8.52 -1.11
N LEU A 167 -3.63 -9.34 -0.20
CA LEU A 167 -4.14 -9.45 1.16
C LEU A 167 -4.11 -8.08 1.84
N ARG A 168 -5.02 -7.86 2.81
CA ARG A 168 -5.20 -6.62 3.60
C ARG A 168 -4.03 -5.64 3.49
N THR A 169 -4.30 -4.42 3.04
CA THR A 169 -3.35 -3.30 3.07
C THR A 169 -2.60 -3.23 4.39
N VAL A 170 -1.30 -2.90 4.32
CA VAL A 170 -0.36 -2.92 5.43
C VAL A 170 -0.94 -2.27 6.70
N PRO A 171 -1.18 -3.06 7.76
CA PRO A 171 -1.70 -2.52 9.02
C PRO A 171 -0.74 -1.49 9.62
N TYR A 172 -1.30 -0.50 10.33
CA TYR A 172 -0.56 0.59 10.96
C TYR A 172 0.74 0.18 11.69
N VAL A 173 0.68 -0.90 12.47
CA VAL A 173 1.86 -1.34 13.23
C VAL A 173 3.00 -1.81 12.33
N HIS A 174 2.70 -2.41 11.18
CA HIS A 174 3.72 -2.85 10.22
C HIS A 174 4.26 -1.71 9.37
N VAL A 175 3.50 -0.61 9.25
CA VAL A 175 4.03 0.66 8.72
C VAL A 175 5.15 1.19 9.63
N LYS A 176 4.94 1.19 10.95
CA LYS A 176 5.94 1.64 11.92
C LYS A 176 7.19 0.77 11.94
N SER A 177 7.00 -0.53 11.89
CA SER A 177 8.07 -1.52 12.01
C SER A 177 8.67 -1.93 10.66
N THR A 178 8.15 -1.40 9.54
CA THR A 178 8.63 -1.69 8.17
C THR A 178 8.83 -3.17 7.87
N ASN A 179 7.94 -4.01 8.38
CA ASN A 179 8.13 -5.45 8.37
C ASN A 179 6.89 -6.19 7.82
N ALA A 180 6.05 -5.53 7.02
CA ALA A 180 4.76 -6.05 6.58
C ALA A 180 4.84 -7.27 5.66
N TYR A 181 5.97 -7.46 4.96
CA TYR A 181 6.13 -8.53 3.98
C TYR A 181 7.39 -9.36 4.22
N LEU A 182 7.43 -10.54 3.59
CA LEU A 182 8.64 -11.35 3.48
C LEU A 182 9.77 -10.54 2.83
N ASP A 183 10.89 -10.47 3.55
CA ASP A 183 12.13 -9.75 3.23
C ASP A 183 11.98 -8.27 2.89
N GLN A 184 11.01 -7.60 3.52
CA GLN A 184 10.87 -6.16 3.41
C GLN A 184 12.11 -5.43 3.96
N ASN A 185 12.68 -4.53 3.15
CA ASN A 185 13.98 -3.84 3.25
C ASN A 185 15.21 -4.59 2.68
N HIS A 186 15.07 -5.85 2.26
CA HIS A 186 16.08 -6.56 1.49
C HIS A 186 15.64 -6.69 0.03
N ASP A 187 14.86 -7.72 -0.28
CA ASP A 187 14.29 -7.96 -1.61
C ASP A 187 12.89 -8.54 -1.47
N PRO A 188 11.85 -7.70 -1.28
CA PRO A 188 10.48 -8.19 -1.15
C PRO A 188 9.93 -8.70 -2.50
N TYR A 189 10.47 -8.25 -3.64
CA TYR A 189 9.94 -8.56 -4.96
C TYR A 189 10.31 -9.96 -5.45
N ARG A 190 11.39 -10.56 -4.97
CA ARG A 190 11.72 -11.96 -5.31
C ARG A 190 10.60 -12.95 -4.98
N TRP A 191 9.83 -12.68 -3.91
CA TRP A 191 8.68 -13.51 -3.53
C TRP A 191 7.49 -13.34 -4.47
N ARG A 192 7.29 -12.11 -4.99
CA ARG A 192 6.32 -11.84 -6.04
C ARG A 192 6.68 -12.53 -7.35
N GLN A 193 7.95 -12.43 -7.71
CA GLN A 193 8.48 -13.13 -8.87
C GLN A 193 8.30 -14.65 -8.72
N LEU A 194 8.53 -15.20 -7.52
CA LEU A 194 8.37 -16.63 -7.24
C LEU A 194 6.96 -17.15 -7.56
N TYR A 195 5.91 -16.55 -6.99
CA TYR A 195 4.54 -17.03 -7.27
C TYR A 195 4.09 -16.73 -8.70
N SER A 196 4.70 -15.75 -9.37
CA SER A 196 4.40 -15.46 -10.78
C SER A 196 5.07 -16.44 -11.74
N ASP A 197 6.27 -16.92 -11.40
CA ASP A 197 7.06 -17.83 -12.23
C ASP A 197 6.67 -19.31 -12.06
N PHE A 198 6.06 -19.66 -10.91
CA PHE A 198 5.69 -21.03 -10.56
C PHE A 198 4.17 -21.17 -10.39
N PRO A 199 3.42 -21.44 -11.48
CA PRO A 199 1.97 -21.63 -11.42
C PRO A 199 1.55 -22.84 -10.57
N GLU A 200 2.47 -23.73 -10.23
CA GLU A 200 2.25 -24.78 -9.23
C GLU A 200 1.88 -24.23 -7.86
N ILE A 201 2.29 -23.00 -7.51
CA ILE A 201 1.91 -22.35 -6.25
C ILE A 201 0.44 -21.92 -6.36
N VAL A 202 -0.47 -22.81 -5.98
CA VAL A 202 -1.92 -22.60 -6.12
C VAL A 202 -2.55 -21.96 -4.88
N MET A 203 -1.93 -22.11 -3.71
CA MET A 203 -2.42 -21.56 -2.45
C MET A 203 -1.28 -21.11 -1.56
N TRP A 204 -1.46 -20.01 -0.83
CA TRP A 204 -0.47 -19.42 0.08
C TRP A 204 -1.14 -18.94 1.36
N PHE A 205 -0.65 -19.41 2.51
CA PHE A 205 -1.17 -19.04 3.82
C PHE A 205 -0.13 -18.25 4.62
N SER A 206 -0.57 -17.12 5.17
CA SER A 206 0.28 -16.23 5.97
C SER A 206 -0.44 -15.69 7.19
N ALA A 207 0.31 -15.40 8.25
CA ALA A 207 -0.15 -14.80 9.50
C ALA A 207 0.29 -13.31 9.55
N HIS A 208 0.93 -12.90 10.65
CA HIS A 208 1.60 -11.61 10.89
C HIS A 208 0.69 -10.40 11.09
N TYR A 209 -0.41 -10.32 10.34
CA TYR A 209 -1.30 -9.15 10.39
C TYR A 209 -2.25 -9.14 11.58
N HIS A 210 -2.41 -10.25 12.31
CA HIS A 210 -3.30 -10.34 13.47
C HIS A 210 -4.74 -9.89 13.19
N LEU A 211 -5.26 -10.18 12.00
CA LEU A 211 -6.61 -9.79 11.59
C LEU A 211 -7.44 -11.04 11.30
N GLY A 212 -8.74 -10.95 11.53
CA GLY A 212 -9.70 -12.01 11.25
C GLY A 212 -9.98 -12.19 9.76
N HIS A 213 -10.77 -13.20 9.44
CA HIS A 213 -11.08 -13.61 8.08
C HIS A 213 -12.30 -12.88 7.49
N GLY A 214 -12.99 -12.06 8.29
CA GLY A 214 -14.13 -11.25 7.85
C GLY A 214 -13.77 -10.08 6.92
N HIS A 215 -12.49 -9.73 6.78
CA HIS A 215 -12.07 -8.69 5.85
C HIS A 215 -12.29 -9.14 4.38
N PRO A 216 -12.77 -8.26 3.49
CA PRO A 216 -13.02 -8.61 2.07
C PRO A 216 -11.79 -9.15 1.32
N ASP A 217 -10.59 -8.81 1.78
CA ASP A 217 -9.29 -9.21 1.25
C ASP A 217 -8.50 -10.08 2.25
N SER A 218 -9.21 -10.83 3.09
CA SER A 218 -8.62 -11.94 3.84
C SER A 218 -8.33 -13.16 2.95
N HIS A 219 -8.89 -13.16 1.73
CA HIS A 219 -8.61 -14.07 0.63
C HIS A 219 -8.53 -13.27 -0.67
N THR A 220 -7.47 -13.47 -1.44
CA THR A 220 -7.25 -12.86 -2.76
C THR A 220 -6.69 -13.88 -3.74
N VAL A 221 -6.68 -13.53 -5.04
CA VAL A 221 -6.08 -14.35 -6.10
C VAL A 221 -5.18 -13.47 -6.97
N ARG A 222 -3.91 -13.83 -7.11
CA ARG A 222 -2.95 -13.11 -7.99
C ARG A 222 -2.07 -14.12 -8.71
N SER A 223 -1.90 -13.95 -10.02
CA SER A 223 -1.10 -14.87 -10.84
C SER A 223 -1.55 -16.35 -10.70
N GLY A 224 -2.85 -16.59 -10.50
CA GLY A 224 -3.41 -17.94 -10.27
C GLY A 224 -3.21 -18.51 -8.86
N THR A 225 -2.46 -17.83 -7.97
CA THR A 225 -2.28 -18.23 -6.57
C THR A 225 -3.39 -17.65 -5.69
N HIS A 226 -4.02 -18.48 -4.88
CA HIS A 226 -4.95 -18.05 -3.83
C HIS A 226 -4.19 -17.71 -2.54
N PHE A 227 -4.22 -16.46 -2.10
CA PHE A 227 -3.59 -16.02 -0.86
C PHE A 227 -4.62 -15.96 0.27
N PHE A 228 -4.25 -16.45 1.45
CA PHE A 228 -5.12 -16.51 2.62
C PHE A 228 -4.43 -15.92 3.83
N MET A 229 -5.08 -14.95 4.46
CA MET A 229 -4.71 -14.46 5.78
C MET A 229 -5.17 -15.46 6.85
N THR A 230 -4.32 -15.69 7.83
CA THR A 230 -4.58 -16.54 9.01
C THR A 230 -4.67 -15.66 10.25
N GLY A 231 -5.76 -15.80 10.99
CA GLY A 231 -6.00 -15.06 12.23
C GLY A 231 -5.19 -15.55 13.43
N VAL A 232 -5.36 -14.84 14.54
CA VAL A 232 -4.75 -15.15 15.84
C VAL A 232 -5.78 -15.87 16.70
N HIS A 233 -5.39 -16.88 17.47
CA HIS A 233 -6.31 -17.60 18.36
C HIS A 233 -6.46 -16.94 19.74
N SER A 234 -5.55 -16.07 20.13
CA SER A 234 -5.46 -15.38 21.43
C SER A 234 -5.95 -13.93 21.39
N LYS A 235 -5.87 -13.20 22.51
CA LYS A 235 -6.31 -11.79 22.61
C LYS A 235 -5.46 -10.79 21.82
N PHE A 236 -4.40 -11.24 21.14
CA PHE A 236 -3.48 -10.38 20.37
C PHE A 236 -3.99 -10.03 18.97
N THR A 237 -5.20 -10.48 18.62
CA THR A 237 -5.94 -9.98 17.46
C THR A 237 -6.16 -8.45 17.53
N ARG A 238 -6.16 -7.79 16.37
CA ARG A 238 -6.34 -6.33 16.24
C ARG A 238 -7.78 -5.92 16.02
N ASP A 239 -8.62 -6.83 15.51
CA ASP A 239 -10.04 -6.58 15.24
C ASP A 239 -10.99 -7.32 16.18
N GLY A 240 -10.43 -8.04 17.16
CA GLY A 240 -11.19 -8.79 18.16
C GLY A 240 -11.61 -10.19 17.71
N ASN A 241 -11.41 -10.55 16.43
CA ASN A 241 -11.70 -11.89 15.93
C ASN A 241 -10.60 -12.86 16.34
N ARG A 242 -10.98 -14.01 16.90
CA ARG A 242 -10.03 -15.07 17.28
C ARG A 242 -10.24 -16.29 16.40
N GLN A 243 -9.35 -16.53 15.45
CA GLN A 243 -9.63 -17.45 14.36
C GLN A 243 -8.41 -18.28 13.94
N SER A 244 -8.65 -19.42 13.31
CA SER A 244 -7.65 -20.26 12.63
C SER A 244 -8.22 -20.74 11.29
N ARG A 245 -7.35 -21.12 10.34
CA ARG A 245 -7.79 -21.67 9.05
C ARG A 245 -7.89 -23.18 9.11
N ILE A 246 -8.91 -23.74 8.47
CA ILE A 246 -9.00 -25.17 8.19
C ILE A 246 -8.89 -25.34 6.67
N ILE A 247 -8.10 -26.32 6.23
CA ILE A 247 -7.97 -26.71 4.83
C ILE A 247 -8.37 -28.16 4.71
N ASP A 248 -9.45 -28.43 3.99
CA ASP A 248 -9.92 -29.78 3.69
C ASP A 248 -9.59 -30.13 2.25
N ILE A 249 -8.66 -31.07 2.07
CA ILE A 249 -8.21 -31.57 0.77
C ILE A 249 -8.78 -32.96 0.56
N THR A 250 -9.46 -33.15 -0.56
CA THR A 250 -10.01 -34.44 -1.02
C THR A 250 -9.64 -34.66 -2.48
N ASP A 251 -9.90 -35.85 -3.02
CA ASP A 251 -9.70 -36.14 -4.45
C ASP A 251 -10.64 -35.29 -5.34
N GLU A 252 -11.76 -34.83 -4.79
CA GLU A 252 -12.77 -34.02 -5.48
C GLU A 252 -12.49 -32.51 -5.40
N GLY A 253 -11.59 -32.07 -4.51
CA GLY A 253 -11.16 -30.69 -4.43
C GLY A 253 -10.73 -30.21 -3.04
N VAL A 254 -10.74 -28.89 -2.86
CA VAL A 254 -10.25 -28.23 -1.65
C VAL A 254 -11.24 -27.22 -1.09
N GLU A 255 -11.41 -27.20 0.23
CA GLU A 255 -12.18 -26.20 0.95
C GLU A 255 -11.30 -25.52 2.01
N VAL A 256 -11.39 -24.20 2.10
CA VAL A 256 -10.78 -23.37 3.14
C VAL A 256 -11.89 -22.80 3.99
N LEU A 257 -11.82 -23.07 5.29
CA LEU A 257 -12.83 -22.66 6.28
C LEU A 257 -12.19 -21.85 7.40
N THR A 258 -13.04 -21.25 8.21
CA THR A 258 -12.64 -20.50 9.41
C THR A 258 -13.07 -21.27 10.65
N LEU A 259 -12.13 -21.57 11.54
CA LEU A 259 -12.43 -21.98 12.91
C LEU A 259 -12.48 -20.71 13.77
N ASP A 260 -13.67 -20.36 14.25
CA ASP A 260 -13.87 -19.24 15.18
C ASP A 260 -13.77 -19.74 16.62
N HIS A 261 -12.77 -19.27 17.36
CA HIS A 261 -12.49 -19.65 18.76
C HIS A 261 -13.34 -18.92 19.79
N ILE A 262 -14.07 -17.88 19.39
CA ILE A 262 -15.06 -17.19 20.24
C ILE A 262 -16.37 -17.96 20.16
N GLN A 263 -16.83 -18.26 18.95
CA GLN A 263 -18.04 -19.04 18.70
C GLN A 263 -17.82 -20.54 18.90
N ARG A 264 -16.56 -20.98 18.96
CA ARG A 264 -16.13 -22.39 19.06
C ARG A 264 -16.76 -23.26 17.97
N THR A 265 -16.80 -22.74 16.76
CA THR A 265 -17.44 -23.39 15.61
C THR A 265 -16.69 -23.11 14.32
N VAL A 266 -16.88 -24.00 13.35
CA VAL A 266 -16.41 -23.80 11.98
C VAL A 266 -17.43 -22.97 11.21
N THR A 267 -16.97 -21.95 10.50
CA THR A 267 -17.78 -21.01 9.69
C THR A 267 -17.24 -20.93 8.26
N GLN A 268 -18.07 -20.37 7.37
CA GLN A 268 -17.72 -20.07 5.98
C GLN A 268 -17.21 -18.62 5.80
N GLU A 269 -16.96 -17.90 6.90
CA GLU A 269 -16.47 -16.52 6.85
C GLU A 269 -15.08 -16.46 6.21
N GLY A 270 -14.94 -15.67 5.14
CA GLY A 270 -13.70 -15.62 4.35
C GLY A 270 -13.29 -16.98 3.78
N GLY A 271 -14.22 -17.93 3.67
CA GLY A 271 -13.98 -19.28 3.17
C GLY A 271 -13.87 -19.34 1.64
N TYR A 272 -13.29 -20.43 1.15
CA TYR A 272 -13.10 -20.69 -0.28
C TYR A 272 -13.38 -22.16 -0.57
N CYS A 273 -14.02 -22.47 -1.70
CA CYS A 273 -14.32 -23.84 -2.09
C CYS A 273 -14.04 -24.05 -3.59
N HIS A 274 -13.20 -25.04 -3.89
CA HIS A 274 -12.89 -25.48 -5.24
C HIS A 274 -13.32 -26.93 -5.42
N ARG A 275 -14.29 -27.18 -6.31
CA ARG A 275 -14.95 -28.49 -6.49
C ARG A 275 -14.37 -29.31 -7.65
N LYS A 276 -13.07 -29.22 -7.85
CA LYS A 276 -12.31 -30.02 -8.80
C LYS A 276 -10.99 -30.44 -8.13
N PRO A 277 -10.32 -31.49 -8.61
CA PRO A 277 -9.00 -31.87 -8.12
C PRO A 277 -8.05 -30.67 -8.05
N LEU A 278 -7.18 -30.63 -7.03
CA LEU A 278 -6.32 -29.49 -6.74
C LEU A 278 -5.46 -29.06 -7.94
N TYR A 279 -5.05 -30.00 -8.80
CA TYR A 279 -4.28 -29.69 -10.01
C TYR A 279 -5.00 -28.77 -10.98
N SER A 280 -6.33 -28.73 -10.97
CA SER A 280 -7.08 -27.86 -11.86
C SER A 280 -7.01 -26.39 -11.45
N LEU A 281 -6.44 -26.05 -10.29
CA LEU A 281 -6.14 -24.65 -9.94
C LEU A 281 -4.97 -24.11 -10.78
N MET A 282 -4.08 -24.98 -11.28
CA MET A 282 -2.97 -24.59 -12.16
C MET A 282 -3.42 -24.33 -13.60
N GLU A 283 -4.63 -24.76 -13.99
CA GLU A 283 -5.17 -24.59 -15.35
C GLU A 283 -5.63 -23.14 -15.65
N GLY A 284 -5.41 -22.22 -14.71
CA GLY A 284 -5.86 -20.85 -14.77
C GLY A 284 -7.31 -20.75 -14.32
N THR A 285 -7.52 -20.49 -13.04
CA THR A 285 -8.78 -19.88 -12.62
C THR A 285 -8.82 -18.49 -13.25
N GLU A 286 -9.94 -18.16 -13.90
CA GLU A 286 -10.27 -16.75 -14.17
C GLU A 286 -10.01 -16.01 -12.86
N GLU A 287 -9.08 -15.04 -12.85
CA GLU A 287 -8.97 -14.13 -11.71
C GLU A 287 -10.41 -13.68 -11.43
N PRO A 288 -10.92 -13.86 -10.20
CA PRO A 288 -12.33 -13.67 -9.93
C PRO A 288 -12.75 -12.34 -10.53
N ALA A 289 -13.81 -12.35 -11.33
CA ALA A 289 -14.21 -11.26 -12.25
C ALA A 289 -14.49 -9.89 -11.59
N ASN A 290 -14.18 -9.72 -10.31
CA ASN A 290 -14.20 -8.48 -9.56
C ASN A 290 -13.01 -8.50 -8.60
N LEU A 291 -12.16 -7.49 -8.62
CA LEU A 291 -12.48 -6.20 -8.00
C LEU A 291 -12.15 -4.95 -8.83
N ALA A 292 -11.63 -5.13 -10.03
CA ALA A 292 -11.44 -4.03 -10.97
C ALA A 292 -11.37 -4.58 -12.40
N ALA A 293 -12.49 -5.11 -12.92
CA ALA A 293 -12.57 -5.36 -14.36
C ALA A 293 -12.06 -4.10 -15.09
N PRO A 294 -11.16 -4.25 -16.09
CA PRO A 294 -10.61 -3.11 -16.79
C PRO A 294 -11.78 -2.28 -17.31
N ALA A 295 -11.88 -1.06 -16.79
CA ALA A 295 -12.90 -0.12 -17.22
C ALA A 295 -12.35 0.54 -18.47
N GLN A 296 -12.99 0.27 -19.61
CA GLN A 296 -12.67 0.92 -20.87
C GLN A 296 -13.75 1.94 -21.19
N LEU A 297 -13.33 3.14 -21.54
CA LEU A 297 -14.21 4.24 -21.94
C LEU A 297 -13.67 4.84 -23.23
N SER A 298 -14.48 4.79 -24.28
CA SER A 298 -14.18 5.47 -25.55
C SER A 298 -14.57 6.94 -25.44
N CYS A 299 -13.60 7.82 -25.66
CA CYS A 299 -13.71 9.26 -25.57
C CYS A 299 -13.27 9.88 -26.90
N GLY A 300 -14.17 9.87 -27.89
CA GLY A 300 -13.81 10.34 -29.24
C GLY A 300 -12.81 9.40 -29.93
N ASP A 301 -11.62 9.90 -30.25
CA ASP A 301 -10.51 9.13 -30.82
C ASP A 301 -9.55 8.61 -29.72
N LYS A 302 -9.92 8.76 -28.45
CA LYS A 302 -9.17 8.27 -27.29
C LYS A 302 -9.84 7.06 -26.67
N LEU A 303 -9.03 6.15 -26.16
CA LEU A 303 -9.43 5.04 -25.30
C LEU A 303 -8.84 5.27 -23.91
N LEU A 304 -9.71 5.40 -22.91
CA LEU A 304 -9.34 5.41 -21.51
C LEU A 304 -9.47 4.01 -20.95
N GLU A 305 -8.43 3.55 -20.28
CA GLU A 305 -8.36 2.23 -19.67
C GLU A 305 -7.89 2.35 -18.22
N ARG A 306 -8.68 1.84 -17.28
CA ARG A 306 -8.21 1.62 -15.90
C ARG A 306 -7.30 0.39 -15.90
N SER A 307 -5.99 0.62 -15.90
CA SER A 307 -4.98 -0.42 -16.06
C SER A 307 -4.59 -1.12 -14.77
N ALA A 308 -4.82 -0.49 -13.60
CA ALA A 308 -4.58 -1.12 -12.30
C ALA A 308 -5.41 -0.48 -11.18
N VAL A 309 -5.62 -1.24 -10.10
CA VAL A 309 -6.27 -0.78 -8.86
C VAL A 309 -5.57 -1.39 -7.67
N CYS A 310 -5.27 -0.58 -6.66
CA CYS A 310 -4.58 -1.03 -5.46
C CYS A 310 -5.19 -0.38 -4.21
N SER A 311 -5.39 -1.15 -3.14
CA SER A 311 -5.91 -0.63 -1.86
C SER A 311 -4.81 0.04 -1.04
N VAL A 312 -5.03 1.30 -0.62
CA VAL A 312 -4.00 2.13 0.02
C VAL A 312 -4.55 2.76 1.31
N GLY A 313 -3.87 2.50 2.43
CA GLY A 313 -4.26 2.99 3.76
C GLY A 313 -5.65 2.59 4.24
N GLU A 314 -6.09 3.25 5.30
CA GLU A 314 -7.41 3.10 5.93
C GLU A 314 -8.31 4.33 5.70
N GLN A 315 -7.71 5.51 5.46
CA GLN A 315 -8.43 6.72 5.05
C GLN A 315 -8.00 7.16 3.64
N PRO A 316 -8.84 7.92 2.92
CA PRO A 316 -8.51 8.38 1.58
C PRO A 316 -7.25 9.25 1.54
N ALA A 317 -6.70 9.41 0.32
CA ALA A 317 -5.66 10.38 0.09
C ALA A 317 -6.15 11.80 0.39
N ILE A 318 -5.30 12.62 1.01
CA ILE A 318 -5.55 14.06 1.14
C ILE A 318 -5.55 14.72 -0.24
N ALA A 319 -6.20 15.87 -0.38
CA ALA A 319 -6.11 16.66 -1.61
C ALA A 319 -4.65 16.97 -1.96
N GLN A 320 -4.26 16.78 -3.23
CA GLN A 320 -2.87 16.85 -3.68
C GLN A 320 -1.92 15.90 -2.93
N GLY A 321 -2.44 14.83 -2.34
CA GLY A 321 -1.66 13.83 -1.60
C GLY A 321 -1.05 12.75 -2.48
N ILE A 322 -1.21 12.78 -3.80
CA ILE A 322 -0.65 11.80 -4.73
C ILE A 322 0.50 12.45 -5.48
N HIS A 323 1.70 11.87 -5.39
CA HIS A 323 2.88 12.36 -6.09
C HIS A 323 3.56 11.21 -6.85
N PRO A 324 3.76 11.33 -8.18
CA PRO A 324 4.44 10.29 -8.93
C PRO A 324 5.95 10.28 -8.60
N LEU A 325 6.49 9.07 -8.44
CA LEU A 325 7.93 8.80 -8.39
C LEU A 325 8.45 8.27 -9.73
N SER A 326 7.59 7.58 -10.47
CA SER A 326 7.83 7.10 -11.84
C SER A 326 6.50 7.02 -12.60
N SER A 327 6.49 6.36 -13.76
CA SER A 327 5.26 6.07 -14.52
C SER A 327 4.33 5.07 -13.82
N GLU A 328 4.86 4.31 -12.85
CA GLU A 328 4.19 3.16 -12.22
C GLU A 328 4.23 3.22 -10.68
N ARG A 329 4.96 4.18 -10.10
CA ARG A 329 5.18 4.29 -8.66
C ARG A 329 4.79 5.67 -8.15
N TYR A 330 4.11 5.71 -7.01
CA TYR A 330 3.57 6.92 -6.39
C TYR A 330 3.89 6.97 -4.90
N ILE A 331 3.93 8.18 -4.34
CA ILE A 331 3.66 8.41 -2.94
C ILE A 331 2.21 8.86 -2.79
N VAL A 332 1.47 8.23 -1.88
CA VAL A 332 0.10 8.58 -1.53
C VAL A 332 0.05 8.95 -0.05
N THR A 333 -0.27 10.18 0.28
CA THR A 333 -0.48 10.64 1.65
C THR A 333 -1.95 10.58 2.00
N THR A 334 -2.31 9.94 3.10
CA THR A 334 -3.69 9.71 3.52
C THR A 334 -4.08 10.55 4.74
N GLU A 335 -5.40 10.78 4.93
CA GLU A 335 -5.94 11.65 5.98
C GLU A 335 -5.52 11.24 7.40
N GLU A 336 -5.24 9.96 7.62
CA GLU A 336 -4.76 9.47 8.91
C GLU A 336 -3.24 9.69 9.14
N GLY A 337 -2.57 10.39 8.23
CA GLY A 337 -1.20 10.89 8.38
C GLY A 337 -0.10 9.95 7.89
N TYR A 338 -0.44 8.88 7.17
CA TYR A 338 0.55 8.00 6.53
C TYR A 338 0.93 8.52 5.15
N SER A 339 2.14 8.16 4.71
CA SER A 339 2.50 8.23 3.29
C SER A 339 2.91 6.86 2.81
N TRP A 340 2.32 6.43 1.70
CA TRP A 340 2.44 5.10 1.14
C TRP A 340 3.19 5.18 -0.18
N GLU A 341 4.26 4.41 -0.32
CA GLU A 341 4.83 4.10 -1.62
C GLU A 341 4.01 2.99 -2.26
N VAL A 342 3.39 3.31 -3.40
CA VAL A 342 2.39 2.46 -4.06
C VAL A 342 2.81 2.22 -5.49
N GLU A 343 2.78 0.96 -5.90
CA GLU A 343 2.91 0.53 -7.29
C GLU A 343 1.64 -0.20 -7.71
N PRO A 344 0.67 0.49 -8.36
CA PRO A 344 -0.64 -0.08 -8.62
C PRO A 344 -0.62 -1.39 -9.42
N GLU A 345 0.24 -1.48 -10.44
CA GLU A 345 0.33 -2.67 -11.30
C GLU A 345 0.89 -3.89 -10.57
N SER A 346 1.71 -3.66 -9.54
CA SER A 346 2.25 -4.73 -8.70
C SER A 346 1.46 -4.99 -7.44
N GLU A 347 0.49 -4.11 -7.14
CA GLU A 347 -0.19 -4.00 -5.85
C GLU A 347 0.80 -3.98 -4.67
N ALA A 348 2.02 -3.50 -4.90
CA ALA A 348 2.99 -3.30 -3.84
C ALA A 348 2.67 -2.00 -3.09
N VAL A 349 2.49 -2.10 -1.77
CA VAL A 349 2.18 -0.97 -0.91
C VAL A 349 3.11 -0.98 0.28
N ILE A 350 3.99 0.00 0.39
CA ILE A 350 4.94 0.14 1.51
C ILE A 350 4.67 1.46 2.21
N GLY A 351 4.23 1.40 3.46
CA GLY A 351 3.92 2.60 4.24
C GLY A 351 5.12 3.20 4.96
N THR A 352 5.11 4.54 5.11
CA THR A 352 5.81 5.30 6.17
C THR A 352 4.77 5.85 7.15
N LEU A 353 5.12 5.89 8.44
CA LEU A 353 4.41 6.75 9.39
C LEU A 353 5.13 8.09 9.51
N HIS A 354 4.36 9.17 9.40
CA HIS A 354 4.75 10.45 9.94
C HIS A 354 4.39 10.55 11.43
N ILE A 355 5.40 10.64 12.30
CA ILE A 355 5.20 10.81 13.74
C ILE A 355 5.02 12.30 14.03
N GLY A 356 3.77 12.73 14.20
CA GLY A 356 3.40 14.12 14.42
C GLY A 356 1.93 14.38 14.13
N ALA A 357 1.58 15.64 13.90
CA ALA A 357 0.29 15.98 13.32
C ALA A 357 0.17 15.36 11.92
N ALA A 358 -1.07 15.08 11.47
CA ALA A 358 -1.29 14.56 10.12
C ALA A 358 -0.61 15.47 9.08
N LEU A 359 0.07 14.84 8.12
CA LEU A 359 0.72 15.53 7.02
C LEU A 359 -0.28 16.42 6.30
N LYS A 360 0.14 17.64 5.95
CA LYS A 360 -0.69 18.61 5.23
C LYS A 360 -0.46 18.58 3.74
N THR A 361 0.77 18.29 3.34
CA THR A 361 1.21 18.30 1.94
C THR A 361 2.58 17.61 1.88
N ILE A 362 2.87 17.04 0.73
CA ILE A 362 4.18 16.52 0.39
C ILE A 362 4.62 17.09 -0.95
N ALA A 363 5.90 16.93 -1.28
CA ALA A 363 6.43 17.17 -2.61
C ALA A 363 7.63 16.27 -2.86
N VAL A 364 7.92 15.97 -4.11
CA VAL A 364 9.09 15.18 -4.51
C VAL A 364 10.03 16.07 -5.29
N ALA A 365 11.26 16.26 -4.79
CA ALA A 365 12.28 17.11 -5.40
C ALA A 365 13.68 16.63 -5.00
N ASP A 366 14.65 16.69 -5.92
CA ASP A 366 16.05 16.26 -5.72
C ASP A 366 16.20 14.87 -5.09
N GLU A 367 15.56 13.86 -5.67
CA GLU A 367 15.58 12.49 -5.13
C GLU A 367 15.12 12.42 -3.66
N SER A 368 14.32 13.40 -3.20
CA SER A 368 13.87 13.51 -1.83
C SER A 368 12.36 13.69 -1.74
N LEU A 369 11.75 13.00 -0.78
CA LEU A 369 10.39 13.24 -0.34
C LEU A 369 10.41 14.34 0.71
N TRP A 370 9.80 15.47 0.39
CA TRP A 370 9.55 16.60 1.27
C TRP A 370 8.16 16.49 1.87
N MET A 371 8.05 16.79 3.15
CA MET A 371 6.82 16.66 3.92
C MET A 371 6.63 17.89 4.80
N ALA A 372 5.39 18.34 4.94
CA ALA A 372 5.04 19.38 5.89
C ALA A 372 3.95 18.90 6.87
N TRP A 373 4.13 19.28 8.13
CA TRP A 373 3.18 19.04 9.20
C TRP A 373 3.25 20.18 10.20
N ASP A 374 2.10 20.76 10.54
CA ASP A 374 2.05 21.93 11.42
C ASP A 374 3.05 23.02 10.93
N GLY A 375 3.86 23.61 11.80
CA GLY A 375 4.93 24.54 11.43
C GLY A 375 6.23 23.88 10.96
N HIS A 376 6.28 22.59 10.67
CA HIS A 376 7.51 21.89 10.32
C HIS A 376 7.54 21.49 8.85
N ILE A 377 8.74 21.55 8.27
CA ILE A 377 9.07 20.95 6.98
C ILE A 377 10.26 20.04 7.20
N GLY A 378 10.29 18.90 6.52
CA GLY A 378 11.47 18.05 6.52
C GLY A 378 11.53 17.18 5.27
N ASN A 379 12.68 16.54 5.06
CA ASN A 379 12.88 15.71 3.89
C ASN A 379 13.59 14.39 4.18
N THR A 380 13.40 13.42 3.30
CA THR A 380 14.10 12.14 3.33
C THR A 380 14.41 11.71 1.91
N ALA A 381 15.59 11.13 1.68
CA ALA A 381 15.96 10.65 0.36
C ALA A 381 15.06 9.47 -0.06
N LEU A 382 14.65 9.45 -1.33
CA LEU A 382 13.78 8.42 -1.92
C LEU A 382 14.46 7.06 -2.08
N ASP A 383 15.79 7.02 -2.10
CA ASP A 383 16.57 5.77 -2.15
C ASP A 383 16.89 5.24 -0.74
N SER A 384 16.73 6.06 0.29
CA SER A 384 17.02 5.68 1.67
C SER A 384 16.02 4.63 2.14
N LEU A 385 16.50 3.44 2.49
CA LEU A 385 15.70 2.40 3.17
C LEU A 385 15.14 2.92 4.50
N TRP A 386 15.85 3.86 5.14
CA TRP A 386 15.45 4.51 6.39
C TRP A 386 14.32 5.54 6.22
N ARG A 387 13.86 5.81 4.98
CA ARG A 387 12.68 6.66 4.78
C ARG A 387 11.44 6.04 5.44
N PHE A 388 11.38 4.71 5.47
CA PHE A 388 10.34 3.93 6.14
C PHE A 388 10.73 3.53 7.57
N VAL A 389 11.98 3.16 7.80
CA VAL A 389 12.41 2.61 9.10
C VAL A 389 12.58 3.72 10.14
N ARG A 390 12.15 3.49 11.38
CA ARG A 390 12.36 4.41 12.52
C ARG A 390 13.09 3.70 13.64
N LYS A 391 14.10 4.37 14.20
CA LYS A 391 14.62 4.05 15.54
C LYS A 391 13.94 4.99 16.54
N PRO A 392 13.42 4.51 17.68
CA PRO A 392 12.76 5.35 18.69
C PRO A 392 13.59 6.56 19.13
N GLU A 393 14.92 6.43 19.09
CA GLU A 393 15.86 7.46 19.54
C GLU A 393 16.29 8.46 18.45
N GLN A 394 15.89 8.25 17.18
CA GLN A 394 16.31 9.10 16.07
C GLN A 394 15.22 10.07 15.65
N GLU A 395 15.54 11.36 15.60
CA GLU A 395 14.67 12.34 14.97
C GLU A 395 14.53 12.03 13.48
N TRP A 396 13.29 11.84 13.03
CA TRP A 396 12.96 11.75 11.62
C TRP A 396 11.97 12.85 11.21
N PRO A 397 12.08 13.40 9.99
CA PRO A 397 13.24 13.32 9.09
C PRO A 397 14.52 13.88 9.72
N ALA A 398 15.69 13.44 9.27
CA ALA A 398 16.98 13.88 9.83
C ALA A 398 17.23 15.38 9.63
N ARG A 399 16.59 15.98 8.61
CA ARG A 399 16.61 17.42 8.35
C ARG A 399 15.20 17.98 8.54
N LYS A 400 15.10 19.01 9.37
CA LYS A 400 13.86 19.72 9.69
C LYS A 400 14.09 21.23 9.67
N TRP A 401 13.07 21.95 9.23
CA TRP A 401 12.96 23.39 9.27
C TRP A 401 11.69 23.75 10.03
N LEU A 402 11.79 24.76 10.89
CA LEU A 402 10.64 25.35 11.57
C LEU A 402 10.22 26.59 10.79
N ALA A 403 9.01 26.55 10.23
CA ALA A 403 8.34 27.69 9.64
C ALA A 403 7.68 28.55 10.74
N GLU A 404 7.53 29.84 10.45
CA GLU A 404 6.91 30.82 11.37
C GLU A 404 5.42 30.58 11.59
N ALA A 405 4.78 29.88 10.66
CA ALA A 405 3.38 29.48 10.72
C ALA A 405 3.21 28.11 10.05
N PRO A 406 2.04 27.45 10.21
CA PRO A 406 1.79 26.16 9.60
C PRO A 406 1.96 26.18 8.08
N VAL A 407 2.62 25.16 7.54
CA VAL A 407 2.89 25.04 6.10
C VAL A 407 1.75 24.26 5.46
N GLU A 408 1.02 24.92 4.56
CA GLU A 408 -0.20 24.36 3.99
C GLU A 408 0.05 23.67 2.65
N ARG A 409 1.01 24.15 1.85
CA ARG A 409 1.30 23.62 0.51
C ARG A 409 2.80 23.55 0.23
N LEU A 410 3.19 22.47 -0.43
CA LEU A 410 4.51 22.26 -1.00
C LEU A 410 4.39 22.02 -2.51
N THR A 411 5.37 22.48 -3.27
CA THR A 411 5.60 21.99 -4.64
C THR A 411 7.10 21.93 -4.90
N ALA A 412 7.51 21.05 -5.82
CA ALA A 412 8.93 20.84 -6.13
C ALA A 412 9.55 22.11 -6.69
N HIS A 413 10.79 22.41 -6.33
CA HIS A 413 11.55 23.47 -7.00
C HIS A 413 12.42 22.85 -8.12
N PRO A 414 12.47 23.43 -9.34
CA PRO A 414 13.20 22.85 -10.48
C PRO A 414 14.71 22.71 -10.27
N SER A 415 15.35 23.74 -9.70
CA SER A 415 16.76 23.66 -9.28
C SER A 415 16.96 23.08 -7.88
N GLY A 416 15.93 22.41 -7.36
CA GLY A 416 16.00 21.67 -6.13
C GLY A 416 15.48 22.37 -4.88
N GLY A 417 15.06 21.54 -3.92
CA GLY A 417 14.26 21.91 -2.77
C GLY A 417 12.76 22.00 -3.08
N VAL A 418 12.04 22.79 -2.29
CA VAL A 418 10.59 23.01 -2.44
C VAL A 418 10.22 24.47 -2.32
N TRP A 419 9.15 24.85 -3.00
CA TRP A 419 8.37 26.03 -2.65
C TRP A 419 7.39 25.67 -1.54
N ALA A 420 7.35 26.49 -0.48
CA ALA A 420 6.47 26.29 0.66
C ALA A 420 5.57 27.50 0.89
N ALA A 421 4.27 27.26 1.04
CA ALA A 421 3.30 28.29 1.40
C ALA A 421 2.85 28.19 2.85
N SER A 422 2.80 29.33 3.54
CA SER A 422 2.35 29.45 4.92
C SER A 422 1.78 30.84 5.18
N SER A 423 0.53 30.93 5.66
CA SER A 423 -0.13 32.19 6.06
C SER A 423 -0.01 33.34 5.05
N GLY A 424 -0.23 33.07 3.75
CA GLY A 424 -0.12 34.10 2.71
C GLY A 424 1.29 34.33 2.17
N ALA A 425 2.32 33.75 2.77
CA ALA A 425 3.70 33.84 2.29
C ALA A 425 4.10 32.61 1.48
N VAL A 426 4.88 32.79 0.42
CA VAL A 426 5.52 31.73 -0.36
C VAL A 426 7.03 31.95 -0.36
N ARG A 427 7.79 30.89 -0.06
CA ARG A 427 9.26 30.94 0.00
C ARG A 427 9.89 29.66 -0.51
N ARG A 428 11.13 29.76 -0.99
CA ARG A 428 11.95 28.59 -1.34
C ARG A 428 12.62 28.02 -0.09
N ILE A 429 12.64 26.70 -0.01
CA ILE A 429 13.41 25.95 0.99
C ILE A 429 14.32 24.98 0.24
N ALA A 430 15.62 25.26 0.30
CA ALA A 430 16.64 24.42 -0.31
C ALA A 430 17.09 23.30 0.64
N ASN A 431 17.70 22.26 0.08
CA ASN A 431 18.22 21.13 0.86
C ASN A 431 19.47 21.49 1.70
N VAL A 432 20.11 22.63 1.43
CA VAL A 432 21.31 23.10 2.13
C VAL A 432 20.92 23.96 3.33
N GLN A 433 21.28 23.51 4.53
CA GLN A 433 21.03 24.24 5.77
C GLN A 433 21.84 25.54 5.78
N GLY A 434 21.17 26.69 5.95
CA GLY A 434 21.81 28.02 5.99
C GLY A 434 21.58 28.89 4.76
N ASP A 435 20.79 28.45 3.78
CA ASP A 435 20.31 29.31 2.69
C ASP A 435 19.17 30.22 3.19
N SER A 436 19.53 31.19 4.05
CA SER A 436 18.59 32.11 4.68
C SER A 436 18.16 33.29 3.79
N ASN A 437 18.66 33.34 2.55
CA ASN A 437 18.46 34.48 1.64
C ASN A 437 17.44 34.21 0.54
N SER A 438 16.56 33.20 0.69
CA SER A 438 15.49 33.00 -0.27
C SER A 438 14.49 34.16 -0.20
N ALA A 439 14.10 34.69 -1.37
CA ALA A 439 13.06 35.69 -1.47
C ALA A 439 11.75 35.15 -0.86
N VAL A 440 11.00 36.04 -0.21
CA VAL A 440 9.69 35.72 0.37
C VAL A 440 8.65 36.58 -0.33
N LEU A 441 7.74 35.94 -1.04
CA LEU A 441 6.59 36.58 -1.63
C LEU A 441 5.46 36.63 -0.61
N ASN A 442 4.92 37.82 -0.35
CA ASN A 442 3.72 37.99 0.47
C ASN A 442 2.52 38.26 -0.43
N LEU A 443 1.48 37.44 -0.32
CA LEU A 443 0.26 37.56 -1.09
C LEU A 443 -0.88 38.13 -0.27
N SER A 444 -1.81 38.78 -0.97
CA SER A 444 -3.04 39.29 -0.35
C SER A 444 -4.05 38.21 0.05
N ALA A 445 -3.87 36.98 -0.42
CA ALA A 445 -4.71 35.83 -0.10
C ALA A 445 -3.85 34.60 0.24
N GLU A 446 -4.40 33.71 1.07
CA GLU A 446 -3.75 32.45 1.42
C GLU A 446 -3.66 31.52 0.20
N PRO A 447 -2.48 30.94 -0.09
CA PRO A 447 -2.33 29.93 -1.14
C PRO A 447 -3.16 28.67 -0.86
N SER A 448 -3.98 28.25 -1.83
CA SER A 448 -4.76 27.01 -1.81
C SER A 448 -4.13 25.90 -2.67
N LYS A 449 -3.24 26.23 -3.60
CA LYS A 449 -2.46 25.27 -4.42
C LYS A 449 -1.19 25.91 -4.95
N LEU A 450 -0.11 25.13 -5.03
CA LEU A 450 1.15 25.51 -5.65
C LEU A 450 1.49 24.53 -6.77
N VAL A 451 1.93 25.04 -7.92
CA VAL A 451 2.44 24.21 -9.03
C VAL A 451 3.70 24.84 -9.57
N ALA A 452 4.81 24.13 -9.54
CA ALA A 452 6.03 24.55 -10.23
C ALA A 452 5.97 24.15 -11.71
N SER A 453 6.39 25.07 -12.58
CA SER A 453 6.45 24.86 -14.02
C SER A 453 7.61 25.67 -14.59
N GLN A 454 8.63 24.99 -15.11
CA GLN A 454 9.92 25.61 -15.41
C GLN A 454 10.43 26.36 -14.16
N GLU A 455 11.15 27.48 -14.30
CA GLU A 455 11.68 28.25 -13.15
C GLU A 455 10.62 28.99 -12.32
N ASP A 456 9.34 28.97 -12.74
CA ASP A 456 8.28 29.69 -12.05
C ASP A 456 7.49 28.81 -11.08
N VAL A 457 6.93 29.44 -10.05
CA VAL A 457 5.85 28.88 -9.24
C VAL A 457 4.54 29.60 -9.52
N TRP A 458 3.52 28.79 -9.81
CA TRP A 458 2.15 29.21 -9.97
C TRP A 458 1.41 29.02 -8.66
N ILE A 459 0.64 30.02 -8.26
CA ILE A 459 0.02 30.12 -6.94
C ILE A 459 -1.45 30.44 -7.11
N LEU A 460 -2.33 29.53 -6.69
CA LEU A 460 -3.76 29.82 -6.60
C LEU A 460 -4.09 30.25 -5.18
N GLY A 461 -4.75 31.39 -5.04
CA GLY A 461 -5.27 31.88 -3.77
C GLY A 461 -6.63 31.29 -3.43
N ARG A 462 -6.99 31.28 -2.15
CA ARG A 462 -8.36 30.97 -1.70
C ARG A 462 -9.40 31.98 -2.20
N ASP A 463 -8.97 33.15 -2.69
CA ASP A 463 -9.82 34.15 -3.36
C ASP A 463 -10.02 33.88 -4.86
N GLY A 464 -9.45 32.78 -5.38
CA GLY A 464 -9.55 32.35 -6.77
C GLY A 464 -8.63 33.10 -7.74
N ARG A 465 -7.71 33.94 -7.26
CA ARG A 465 -6.70 34.59 -8.11
C ARG A 465 -5.52 33.65 -8.36
N LEU A 466 -5.02 33.66 -9.59
CA LEU A 466 -3.83 32.91 -9.99
C LEU A 466 -2.66 33.87 -10.19
N TRP A 467 -1.56 33.63 -9.49
CA TRP A 467 -0.31 34.36 -9.66
C TRP A 467 0.77 33.48 -10.26
N ARG A 468 1.67 34.11 -11.01
CA ARG A 468 2.94 33.54 -11.48
C ARG A 468 4.08 34.31 -10.81
N TRP A 469 5.01 33.58 -10.22
CA TRP A 469 6.18 34.17 -9.55
C TRP A 469 7.46 33.46 -10.00
N ASP A 470 8.47 34.25 -10.34
CA ASP A 470 9.79 33.76 -10.80
C ASP A 470 10.72 33.33 -9.64
N GLY A 471 10.23 33.43 -8.40
CA GLY A 471 10.98 33.06 -7.21
C GLY A 471 12.06 34.06 -6.76
N THR A 472 12.25 35.17 -7.48
CA THR A 472 13.31 36.15 -7.23
C THR A 472 12.80 37.59 -7.10
N SER A 473 11.69 37.92 -7.78
CA SER A 473 11.06 39.23 -7.75
C SER A 473 10.33 39.47 -6.42
N ASP A 474 10.19 40.74 -6.03
CA ASP A 474 9.42 41.12 -4.84
C ASP A 474 7.90 41.03 -5.05
N GLU A 475 7.46 40.92 -6.31
CA GLU A 475 6.04 40.86 -6.70
C GLU A 475 5.77 39.65 -7.59
N ALA A 476 4.53 39.14 -7.52
CA ALA A 476 4.02 38.11 -8.42
C ALA A 476 3.02 38.70 -9.41
N MET A 477 3.06 38.23 -10.65
CA MET A 477 2.15 38.68 -11.71
C MET A 477 0.82 37.94 -11.60
N GLN A 478 -0.27 38.65 -11.37
CA GLN A 478 -1.62 38.06 -11.46
C GLN A 478 -1.94 37.74 -12.93
N THR A 479 -2.36 36.50 -13.19
CA THR A 479 -2.60 35.96 -14.54
C THR A 479 -4.07 35.64 -14.80
N ALA A 480 -4.82 35.26 -13.77
CA ALA A 480 -6.25 34.96 -13.85
C ALA A 480 -6.96 35.24 -12.53
N GLU A 481 -8.29 35.20 -12.55
CA GLU A 481 -9.16 35.33 -11.38
C GLU A 481 -10.36 34.39 -11.46
N ARG A 482 -11.02 34.17 -10.32
CA ARG A 482 -12.21 33.30 -10.16
C ARG A 482 -11.96 31.82 -10.50
N LEU A 483 -10.74 31.35 -10.35
CA LEU A 483 -10.41 29.93 -10.50
C LEU A 483 -10.78 29.16 -9.23
N ALA A 484 -11.44 28.02 -9.41
CA ALA A 484 -11.69 27.04 -8.36
C ALA A 484 -10.52 26.04 -8.21
N ALA A 485 -9.90 25.67 -9.34
CA ALA A 485 -8.74 24.80 -9.39
C ALA A 485 -7.88 25.17 -10.60
N PHE A 486 -6.61 24.78 -10.60
CA PHE A 486 -5.73 24.99 -11.73
C PHE A 486 -4.63 23.94 -11.79
N ASP A 487 -3.96 23.85 -12.93
CA ASP A 487 -2.66 23.20 -13.07
C ASP A 487 -1.79 23.93 -14.10
N ALA A 488 -0.48 23.71 -14.04
CA ALA A 488 0.49 24.29 -14.94
C ALA A 488 1.53 23.26 -15.39
N GLN A 489 1.92 23.35 -16.66
CA GLN A 489 2.92 22.50 -17.28
C GLN A 489 3.58 23.25 -18.45
N ASP A 490 4.91 23.22 -18.49
CA ASP A 490 5.72 23.81 -19.56
C ASP A 490 5.35 25.27 -19.92
N GLY A 491 5.04 26.08 -18.90
CA GLY A 491 4.65 27.49 -19.05
C GLY A 491 3.20 27.72 -19.53
N SER A 492 2.47 26.65 -19.86
CA SER A 492 1.03 26.67 -20.08
C SER A 492 0.30 26.40 -18.76
N TRP A 493 -0.94 26.88 -18.65
CA TRP A 493 -1.80 26.57 -17.51
C TRP A 493 -3.24 26.32 -17.96
N ALA A 494 -3.95 25.55 -17.16
CA ALA A 494 -5.39 25.40 -17.27
C ALA A 494 -6.05 25.66 -15.93
N GLY A 495 -7.27 26.17 -15.94
CA GLY A 495 -8.01 26.56 -14.74
C GLY A 495 -9.49 26.26 -14.85
N ILE A 496 -10.09 25.84 -13.76
CA ILE A 496 -11.52 25.59 -13.66
C ILE A 496 -12.20 26.84 -13.09
N THR A 497 -13.27 27.31 -13.72
CA THR A 497 -14.16 28.36 -13.18
C THR A 497 -15.57 27.81 -12.97
N CYS A 498 -16.32 28.39 -12.03
CA CYS A 498 -17.76 28.17 -11.88
C CYS A 498 -18.49 29.51 -11.98
N GLU A 499 -19.28 29.70 -13.04
CA GLU A 499 -20.10 30.91 -13.23
C GLU A 499 -21.56 30.52 -13.38
N GLN A 500 -22.44 31.04 -12.51
CA GLN A 500 -23.88 30.74 -12.53
C GLN A 500 -24.19 29.23 -12.48
N GLY A 501 -23.36 28.45 -11.78
CA GLY A 501 -23.48 27.00 -11.67
C GLY A 501 -22.92 26.21 -12.88
N THR A 502 -22.46 26.90 -13.92
CA THR A 502 -21.77 26.27 -15.06
C THR A 502 -20.28 26.19 -14.79
N TRP A 503 -19.75 24.97 -14.86
CA TRP A 503 -18.32 24.72 -14.75
C TRP A 503 -17.65 24.73 -16.12
N SER A 504 -16.46 25.30 -16.20
CA SER A 504 -15.71 25.43 -17.46
C SER A 504 -14.21 25.36 -17.21
N VAL A 505 -13.45 24.89 -18.22
CA VAL A 505 -12.00 24.69 -18.15
C VAL A 505 -11.31 25.66 -19.11
N HIS A 506 -10.63 26.67 -18.61
CA HIS A 506 -9.89 27.63 -19.45
C HIS A 506 -8.47 27.14 -19.65
N VAL A 507 -7.94 27.25 -20.87
CA VAL A 507 -6.55 26.85 -21.17
C VAL A 507 -5.80 28.05 -21.74
N HIS A 508 -4.57 28.24 -21.27
CA HIS A 508 -3.71 29.30 -21.74
C HIS A 508 -2.40 28.71 -22.25
N ARG A 509 -2.14 28.85 -23.54
CA ARG A 509 -0.95 28.31 -24.23
C ARG A 509 -0.16 29.46 -24.85
N SER A 510 1.14 29.52 -24.59
CA SER A 510 2.07 30.43 -25.31
C SER A 510 1.61 31.89 -25.45
N GLY A 511 0.94 32.44 -24.44
CA GLY A 511 0.46 33.83 -24.44
C GLY A 511 -0.87 34.07 -25.19
N GLN A 512 -1.51 33.01 -25.72
CA GLN A 512 -2.87 33.05 -26.22
C GLN A 512 -3.80 32.32 -25.24
N THR A 513 -4.81 33.04 -24.76
CA THR A 513 -5.92 32.44 -24.01
C THR A 513 -6.86 31.78 -25.01
N GLU A 514 -6.80 30.45 -25.11
CA GLU A 514 -7.84 29.66 -25.77
C GLU A 514 -8.88 29.27 -24.71
N ALA A 515 -9.94 30.07 -24.59
CA ALA A 515 -11.03 29.74 -23.69
C ALA A 515 -11.83 28.54 -24.25
N VAL A 516 -11.47 27.34 -23.79
CA VAL A 516 -12.09 26.08 -24.17
C VAL A 516 -13.23 25.76 -23.21
N ILE A 517 -14.45 26.26 -23.46
CA ILE A 517 -15.58 25.99 -22.58
C ILE A 517 -16.03 24.54 -22.76
N VAL A 518 -15.61 23.65 -21.85
CA VAL A 518 -16.12 22.28 -21.76
C VAL A 518 -17.21 22.23 -20.68
N PRO A 519 -18.50 22.13 -21.05
CA PRO A 519 -19.58 22.10 -20.08
C PRO A 519 -19.57 20.78 -19.32
N LEU A 520 -19.57 20.86 -17.99
CA LEU A 520 -19.73 19.70 -17.11
C LEU A 520 -21.23 19.53 -16.77
N PRO A 521 -21.76 18.30 -16.64
CA PRO A 521 -23.20 18.06 -16.55
C PRO A 521 -23.87 18.79 -15.36
N GLU A 522 -24.85 19.66 -15.64
CA GLU A 522 -25.56 20.48 -14.63
C GLU A 522 -26.36 19.66 -13.60
N SER A 523 -26.88 18.50 -13.99
CA SER A 523 -27.91 17.76 -13.23
C SER A 523 -27.46 17.25 -11.86
N GLU A 524 -26.16 17.32 -11.55
CA GLU A 524 -25.60 16.83 -10.29
C GLU A 524 -24.92 17.93 -9.45
N ILE A 525 -24.78 19.13 -10.01
CA ILE A 525 -23.94 20.20 -9.47
C ILE A 525 -24.77 21.28 -8.76
N SER A 526 -26.04 21.45 -9.12
CA SER A 526 -26.92 22.52 -8.60
C SER A 526 -27.24 22.44 -7.10
N ALA A 527 -26.76 21.41 -6.38
CA ALA A 527 -26.98 21.20 -4.94
C ALA A 527 -25.85 21.73 -4.03
N LEU A 528 -24.79 22.32 -4.60
CA LEU A 528 -23.56 22.63 -3.87
C LEU A 528 -23.53 24.07 -3.35
N ASN A 529 -23.10 24.24 -2.09
CA ASN A 529 -22.73 25.54 -1.54
C ASN A 529 -21.37 25.95 -2.09
N GLU A 530 -21.26 27.19 -2.58
CA GLU A 530 -20.02 27.76 -3.14
C GLU A 530 -18.82 27.73 -2.16
N SER A 531 -19.06 27.62 -0.85
CA SER A 531 -18.03 27.70 0.19
C SER A 531 -17.24 26.41 0.45
N THR A 532 -17.59 25.27 -0.16
CA THR A 532 -16.94 23.96 0.10
C THR A 532 -16.64 23.18 -1.18
N LEU A 533 -16.30 23.88 -2.27
CA LEU A 533 -16.08 23.23 -3.56
C LEU A 533 -14.75 22.46 -3.57
N ASP A 534 -14.86 21.13 -3.55
CA ASP A 534 -13.72 20.23 -3.76
C ASP A 534 -13.47 20.12 -5.27
N ALA A 535 -12.57 20.97 -5.77
CA ALA A 535 -12.13 20.98 -7.15
C ALA A 535 -10.62 20.74 -7.24
N ASP A 536 -10.19 19.91 -8.18
CA ASP A 536 -8.78 19.77 -8.57
C ASP A 536 -8.69 19.62 -10.09
N LEU A 537 -7.54 19.99 -10.65
CA LEU A 537 -7.24 19.88 -12.08
C LEU A 537 -5.81 19.39 -12.24
N VAL A 538 -5.62 18.52 -13.22
CA VAL A 538 -4.30 18.04 -13.66
C VAL A 538 -4.25 18.06 -15.17
N LEU A 539 -3.26 18.76 -15.73
CA LEU A 539 -2.89 18.66 -17.15
C LEU A 539 -2.12 17.35 -17.36
N LEU A 540 -2.55 16.54 -18.33
CA LEU A 540 -1.88 15.30 -18.70
C LEU A 540 -0.86 15.54 -19.82
N ASP A 541 -1.25 16.35 -20.79
CA ASP A 541 -0.45 16.80 -21.92
C ASP A 541 -1.06 18.10 -22.47
N ASP A 542 -0.57 18.58 -23.61
CA ASP A 542 -1.08 19.80 -24.25
C ASP A 542 -2.56 19.70 -24.60
N ASN A 543 -3.11 18.51 -24.80
CA ASN A 543 -4.40 18.25 -25.43
C ASN A 543 -5.42 17.60 -24.49
N SER A 544 -5.03 17.28 -23.26
CA SER A 544 -5.92 16.59 -22.33
C SER A 544 -5.66 16.94 -20.87
N ALA A 545 -6.73 16.88 -20.09
CA ALA A 545 -6.71 17.15 -18.66
C ALA A 545 -7.63 16.20 -17.92
N VAL A 546 -7.46 16.15 -16.60
CA VAL A 546 -8.37 15.46 -15.68
C VAL A 546 -8.81 16.43 -14.61
N ALA A 547 -10.12 16.51 -14.39
CA ALA A 547 -10.72 17.33 -13.34
C ALA A 547 -11.37 16.43 -12.28
N LEU A 548 -11.13 16.76 -11.01
CA LEU A 548 -11.86 16.23 -9.87
C LEU A 548 -12.86 17.29 -9.43
N LEU A 549 -14.15 16.97 -9.41
CA LEU A 549 -15.21 17.90 -9.01
C LEU A 549 -16.20 17.17 -8.11
N ASN A 550 -16.23 17.55 -6.83
CA ASN A 550 -17.14 17.00 -5.83
C ASN A 550 -17.11 15.47 -5.80
N GLY A 551 -15.90 14.91 -5.87
CA GLY A 551 -15.69 13.47 -5.84
C GLY A 551 -15.88 12.72 -7.16
N LYS A 552 -16.22 13.42 -8.24
CA LYS A 552 -16.32 12.85 -9.58
C LYS A 552 -15.11 13.22 -10.42
N VAL A 553 -14.67 12.30 -11.26
CA VAL A 553 -13.47 12.49 -12.10
C VAL A 553 -13.91 12.60 -13.55
N TYR A 554 -13.49 13.66 -14.22
CA TYR A 554 -13.77 13.92 -15.63
C TYR A 554 -12.48 13.93 -16.42
N TYR A 555 -12.42 13.16 -17.50
CA TYR A 555 -11.43 13.32 -18.54
C TYR A 555 -11.88 14.41 -19.48
N ILE A 556 -10.97 15.31 -19.83
CA ILE A 556 -11.24 16.46 -20.67
C ILE A 556 -10.36 16.35 -21.91
N ASP A 557 -10.99 16.22 -23.07
CA ASP A 557 -10.34 16.32 -24.37
C ASP A 557 -10.41 17.78 -24.84
N LEU A 558 -9.27 18.45 -24.80
CA LEU A 558 -9.14 19.87 -25.17
C LEU A 558 -9.16 20.07 -26.68
N THR A 559 -8.98 19.01 -27.48
CA THR A 559 -9.03 19.08 -28.95
C THR A 559 -10.46 18.98 -29.46
N GLN A 560 -11.27 18.16 -28.79
CA GLN A 560 -12.68 17.95 -29.12
C GLN A 560 -13.64 18.83 -28.33
N TYR A 561 -13.13 19.58 -27.34
CA TYR A 561 -13.93 20.40 -26.43
C TYR A 561 -15.00 19.59 -25.68
N ALA A 562 -14.62 18.38 -25.27
CA ALA A 562 -15.52 17.39 -24.67
C ALA A 562 -15.01 16.94 -23.31
N SER A 563 -15.94 16.68 -22.38
CA SER A 563 -15.65 16.04 -21.10
C SER A 563 -16.36 14.71 -20.99
N TYR A 564 -15.69 13.76 -20.37
CA TYR A 564 -16.17 12.40 -20.19
C TYR A 564 -16.06 12.05 -18.71
N LEU A 565 -17.19 11.76 -18.07
CA LEU A 565 -17.21 11.27 -16.69
C LEU A 565 -16.58 9.87 -16.67
N LEU A 566 -15.54 9.68 -15.87
CA LEU A 566 -15.01 8.35 -15.64
C LEU A 566 -16.04 7.55 -14.85
N SER A 567 -16.63 6.53 -15.49
CA SER A 567 -17.77 5.77 -14.99
C SER A 567 -17.61 5.37 -13.51
N GLU A 568 -18.66 5.56 -12.71
CA GLU A 568 -18.73 5.18 -11.30
C GLU A 568 -18.82 3.65 -11.08
N ASN A 569 -18.40 2.82 -12.03
CA ASN A 569 -18.59 1.36 -11.95
C ASN A 569 -17.97 0.73 -10.68
N GLY A 570 -17.05 1.43 -10.02
CA GLY A 570 -16.51 1.02 -8.71
C GLY A 570 -17.34 1.47 -7.50
N GLY A 571 -18.15 2.52 -7.59
CA GLY A 571 -18.74 3.23 -6.44
C GLY A 571 -17.64 3.84 -5.56
N GLY A 572 -17.76 5.13 -5.24
CA GLY A 572 -16.79 5.80 -4.36
C GLY A 572 -16.43 7.20 -4.82
N THR A 573 -16.20 8.07 -3.86
CA THR A 573 -15.90 9.49 -4.03
C THR A 573 -14.39 9.65 -4.27
N ALA A 574 -13.98 10.16 -5.42
CA ALA A 574 -12.57 10.49 -5.64
C ALA A 574 -12.11 11.61 -4.68
N THR A 575 -10.89 11.51 -4.15
CA THR A 575 -10.36 12.48 -3.17
C THR A 575 -9.10 13.19 -3.63
N ALA A 576 -8.37 12.59 -4.58
CA ALA A 576 -7.18 13.19 -5.16
C ALA A 576 -6.93 12.63 -6.57
N ILE A 577 -6.26 13.43 -7.39
CA ILE A 577 -5.79 13.06 -8.73
C ILE A 577 -4.34 13.50 -8.92
N ALA A 578 -3.58 12.79 -9.74
CA ALA A 578 -2.21 13.19 -10.11
C ALA A 578 -1.82 12.64 -11.49
N ARG A 579 -1.03 13.40 -12.25
CA ARG A 579 -0.42 12.91 -13.50
C ARG A 579 0.72 11.96 -13.17
N SER A 580 0.94 10.95 -14.00
CA SER A 580 2.14 10.12 -13.94
C SER A 580 3.34 10.86 -14.54
N LEU A 581 4.56 10.48 -14.12
CA LEU A 581 5.75 10.90 -14.85
C LEU A 581 5.84 10.13 -16.18
N PRO A 582 6.31 10.77 -17.27
CA PRO A 582 6.59 10.07 -18.51
C PRO A 582 7.70 9.03 -18.28
N ARG A 583 7.61 7.88 -18.96
CA ARG A 583 8.65 6.86 -18.88
C ARG A 583 9.92 7.38 -19.55
N SER A 584 11.02 7.42 -18.80
CA SER A 584 12.30 7.95 -19.29
C SER A 584 12.71 7.25 -20.60
N GLY A 585 12.94 8.05 -21.65
CA GLY A 585 13.40 7.58 -22.96
C GLY A 585 12.34 6.99 -23.89
N ALA A 586 11.06 6.95 -23.50
CA ALA A 586 10.00 6.44 -24.36
C ALA A 586 9.12 7.59 -24.89
N GLN A 587 9.01 7.72 -26.21
CA GLN A 587 7.90 8.46 -26.84
C GLN A 587 6.66 7.55 -26.79
N GLU A 588 6.12 7.34 -25.59
CA GLU A 588 4.87 6.60 -25.46
C GLU A 588 3.72 7.49 -25.95
N PRO A 589 2.88 7.02 -26.89
CA PRO A 589 1.79 7.80 -27.45
C PRO A 589 0.58 7.89 -26.50
N TYR A 590 0.81 7.74 -25.20
CA TYR A 590 -0.20 7.67 -24.17
C TYR A 590 0.22 8.47 -22.94
N CYS A 591 -0.77 9.02 -22.23
CA CYS A 591 -0.57 9.64 -20.93
C CYS A 591 -1.24 8.78 -19.84
N ARG A 592 -0.75 8.89 -18.61
CA ARG A 592 -1.27 8.16 -17.45
C ARG A 592 -1.56 9.12 -16.30
N PHE A 593 -2.53 8.75 -15.47
CA PHE A 593 -2.85 9.46 -14.25
C PHE A 593 -3.39 8.51 -13.18
N ALA A 594 -3.23 8.92 -11.93
CA ALA A 594 -3.72 8.20 -10.77
C ALA A 594 -4.93 8.92 -10.17
N VAL A 595 -5.88 8.14 -9.65
CA VAL A 595 -7.07 8.61 -8.95
C VAL A 595 -7.16 7.90 -7.61
N SER A 596 -7.20 8.65 -6.51
CA SER A 596 -7.56 8.07 -5.21
C SER A 596 -9.06 8.16 -5.00
N ARG A 597 -9.69 7.06 -4.57
CA ARG A 597 -11.13 6.99 -4.24
C ARG A 597 -11.34 6.58 -2.79
N LYS A 598 -12.25 7.27 -2.11
CA LYS A 598 -12.78 6.90 -0.80
C LYS A 598 -13.74 5.73 -0.96
N GLN A 599 -13.45 4.65 -0.21
CA GLN A 599 -14.31 3.49 0.03
C GLN A 599 -15.02 2.93 -1.20
N HIS A 600 -14.42 1.90 -1.81
CA HIS A 600 -15.15 1.06 -2.74
C HIS A 600 -16.23 0.26 -1.97
N PRO A 601 -17.53 0.33 -2.33
CA PRO A 601 -18.64 -0.38 -1.69
C PRO A 601 -18.38 -1.86 -1.42
N VAL A 602 -17.60 -2.52 -2.28
CA VAL A 602 -17.28 -3.95 -2.16
C VAL A 602 -16.08 -4.23 -1.26
N LEU A 603 -15.08 -3.33 -1.20
CA LEU A 603 -13.84 -3.56 -0.46
C LEU A 603 -13.76 -2.82 0.87
N GLY A 604 -14.61 -1.82 1.07
CA GLY A 604 -14.65 -1.02 2.29
C GLY A 604 -13.41 -0.15 2.49
N ARG A 605 -12.55 0.04 1.48
CA ARG A 605 -11.27 0.75 1.61
C ARG A 605 -11.00 1.79 0.54
N PRO A 606 -10.12 2.76 0.83
CA PRO A 606 -9.58 3.64 -0.17
C PRO A 606 -8.75 2.87 -1.20
N GLN A 607 -8.84 3.31 -2.45
CA GLN A 607 -8.11 2.73 -3.57
C GLN A 607 -7.33 3.79 -4.33
N LEU A 608 -6.22 3.39 -4.92
CA LEU A 608 -5.51 4.11 -5.96
C LEU A 608 -5.77 3.38 -7.29
N GLU A 609 -6.42 4.06 -8.22
CA GLU A 609 -6.65 3.59 -9.59
C GLU A 609 -5.60 4.22 -10.52
N LEU A 610 -5.00 3.41 -11.38
CA LEU A 610 -4.14 3.87 -12.47
C LEU A 610 -4.94 3.85 -13.78
N TRP A 611 -4.97 4.99 -14.45
CA TRP A 611 -5.65 5.17 -15.73
C TRP A 611 -4.65 5.48 -16.84
N THR A 612 -4.86 4.88 -18.00
CA THR A 612 -4.08 5.09 -19.22
C THR A 612 -4.98 5.67 -20.31
N VAL A 613 -4.50 6.70 -21.01
CA VAL A 613 -5.20 7.33 -22.14
C VAL A 613 -4.42 7.04 -23.41
N ARG A 614 -5.00 6.30 -24.35
CA ARG A 614 -4.38 5.94 -25.63
C ARG A 614 -5.18 6.52 -26.79
N ASN A 615 -4.56 6.67 -27.96
CA ASN A 615 -5.32 6.84 -29.20
C ASN A 615 -5.99 5.50 -29.55
N ALA A 616 -7.27 5.55 -29.95
CA ALA A 616 -8.09 4.39 -30.28
C ALA A 616 -7.72 3.72 -31.61
#